data_AF-A0A842R4T1-F1
#
_entry.id   AF-A0A842R4T1-F1
#
_cell.length_a   1.000
_cell.length_b   1.000
_cell.length_c   1.000
_cell.angle_alpha   90.00
_cell.angle_beta   90.00
_cell.angle_gamma   90.00
#
_symmetry.space_group_name_H-M   'P 1'
#
loop_
_entity.id
_entity.type
_entity.pdbx_description
1 polymer ?
#
loop_
_entity_poly.entity_id
_entity_poly.type
_entity_poly.pdbx_seq_one_letter_code
_entity_poly.pdbx_strand_id
1 'polypeptide(L)'
;MSKKDPSSLNELLETRDLYYKFKKLHEKAQSDIDEKKAELAKLQEENKKIAEELKDKMVELGTVKVSLDKDKEMKDTLMTQLDELKAKYQKFEDEAEKLKDSVSNKEQTISEKDQQLAEKDKVIRQKDEKLEELNEKVLAQVSKITELQDQVIDLQKRNEELKLKEKDLQKEIETTNGEYEALKVRLRNSGDSVLGTTMELEKMSNEIKEKDERINELESKLGSILTGASGFLTSRDKLIDKFKEMVGRTHRSIRMCIPSLGNLEEISLLGTIQDFPSTIVVNIAADVPPTDEHILMNLKPKGVNFTQFDQKDRWVLNRDGEELIIALEKDDGSIIGLYSNEQKLLSMFNSAIMEPWVKGMKI
;
A
#
# COMPACT_ATOMS: atom_id res chain seq x y z
N MET A 1 56.03 131.65 -190.45
CA MET A 1 55.55 130.55 -191.32
C MET A 1 56.47 129.36 -191.14
N SER A 2 56.05 128.14 -190.82
CA SER A 2 54.76 127.66 -190.30
C SER A 2 54.91 126.15 -190.04
N LYS A 3 54.73 125.67 -188.80
CA LYS A 3 54.26 124.31 -188.42
C LYS A 3 54.31 124.10 -186.88
N LYS A 4 53.16 124.42 -186.24
CA LYS A 4 52.46 123.82 -185.06
C LYS A 4 53.15 122.64 -184.35
N ASP A 5 53.47 122.71 -183.05
CA ASP A 5 52.65 122.40 -181.83
C ASP A 5 52.80 120.93 -181.34
N PRO A 6 52.68 120.61 -180.03
CA PRO A 6 53.23 121.28 -178.84
C PRO A 6 53.73 120.26 -177.76
N SER A 7 54.85 120.61 -177.13
CA SER A 7 55.45 119.97 -175.94
C SER A 7 54.54 119.87 -174.69
N SER A 8 53.29 120.35 -174.76
CA SER A 8 52.28 120.35 -173.70
C SER A 8 51.52 119.02 -173.54
N LEU A 9 51.58 118.12 -174.54
CA LEU A 9 50.92 116.82 -174.45
C LEU A 9 51.64 115.86 -173.48
N ASN A 10 52.97 115.95 -173.38
CA ASN A 10 53.78 115.06 -172.54
C ASN A 10 53.69 115.41 -171.04
N GLU A 11 53.68 116.69 -170.69
CA GLU A 11 53.45 117.14 -169.30
C GLU A 11 52.01 116.87 -168.83
N LEU A 12 51.01 116.99 -169.72
CA LEU A 12 49.62 116.58 -169.45
C LEU A 12 49.49 115.06 -169.29
N LEU A 13 50.27 114.27 -170.03
CA LEU A 13 50.32 112.81 -169.87
C LEU A 13 50.96 112.42 -168.53
N GLU A 14 52.05 113.07 -168.12
CA GLU A 14 52.67 112.84 -166.82
C GLU A 14 51.77 113.28 -165.65
N THR A 15 51.13 114.45 -165.71
CA THR A 15 50.16 114.85 -164.67
C THR A 15 48.94 113.95 -164.62
N ARG A 16 48.48 113.45 -165.77
CA ARG A 16 47.42 112.45 -165.83
C ARG A 16 47.85 111.13 -165.18
N ASP A 17 49.06 110.66 -165.45
CA ASP A 17 49.59 109.42 -164.87
C ASP A 17 49.86 109.58 -163.36
N LEU A 18 50.31 110.75 -162.92
CA LEU A 18 50.49 111.10 -161.51
C LEU A 18 49.13 111.22 -160.81
N TYR A 19 48.12 111.80 -161.46
CA TYR A 19 46.74 111.82 -160.98
C TYR A 19 46.15 110.42 -160.88
N TYR A 20 46.34 109.55 -161.87
CA TYR A 20 45.89 108.16 -161.78
C TYR A 20 46.65 107.39 -160.69
N LYS A 21 47.94 107.65 -160.50
CA LYS A 21 48.73 107.06 -159.41
C LYS A 21 48.24 107.56 -158.04
N PHE A 22 47.94 108.86 -157.91
CA PHE A 22 47.42 109.46 -156.69
C PHE A 22 45.99 109.02 -156.41
N LYS A 23 45.14 108.91 -157.44
CA LYS A 23 43.79 108.35 -157.37
C LYS A 23 43.83 106.90 -156.93
N LYS A 24 44.72 106.08 -157.51
CA LYS A 24 44.90 104.69 -157.12
C LYS A 24 45.46 104.54 -155.70
N LEU A 25 46.35 105.44 -155.29
CA LEU A 25 46.84 105.52 -153.90
C LEU A 25 45.74 105.97 -152.94
N HIS A 26 44.90 106.92 -153.35
CA HIS A 26 43.78 107.41 -152.54
C HIS A 26 42.67 106.36 -152.43
N GLU A 27 42.32 105.68 -153.52
CA GLU A 27 41.41 104.53 -153.52
C GLU A 27 41.94 103.40 -152.65
N LYS A 28 43.26 103.12 -152.70
CA LYS A 28 43.90 102.14 -151.81
C LYS A 28 43.85 102.60 -150.34
N ALA A 29 44.23 103.83 -150.06
CA ALA A 29 44.18 104.37 -148.69
C ALA A 29 42.74 104.44 -148.15
N GLN A 30 41.77 104.72 -149.00
CA GLN A 30 40.35 104.73 -148.65
C GLN A 30 39.86 103.30 -148.37
N SER A 31 40.25 102.33 -149.20
CA SER A 31 40.00 100.92 -148.95
C SER A 31 40.61 100.45 -147.63
N ASP A 32 41.87 100.82 -147.35
CA ASP A 32 42.56 100.49 -146.09
C ASP A 32 41.88 101.17 -144.88
N ILE A 33 41.40 102.42 -145.03
CA ILE A 33 40.64 103.13 -144.00
C ILE A 33 39.30 102.44 -143.74
N ASP A 34 38.59 102.04 -144.78
CA ASP A 34 37.29 101.38 -144.66
C ASP A 34 37.44 99.98 -144.06
N GLU A 35 38.51 99.25 -144.40
CA GLU A 35 38.88 97.99 -143.75
C GLU A 35 39.22 98.20 -142.26
N LYS A 36 40.02 99.21 -141.93
CA LYS A 36 40.35 99.55 -140.54
C LYS A 36 39.15 100.04 -139.74
N LYS A 37 38.22 100.76 -140.36
CA LYS A 37 36.95 101.15 -139.72
C LYS A 37 36.06 99.93 -139.46
N ALA A 38 36.00 98.98 -140.40
CA ALA A 38 35.26 97.73 -140.21
C ALA A 38 35.88 96.88 -139.09
N GLU A 39 37.22 96.81 -139.04
CA GLU A 39 37.96 96.14 -137.96
C GLU A 39 37.73 96.83 -136.60
N LEU A 40 37.76 98.17 -136.57
CA LEU A 40 37.48 98.95 -135.37
C LEU A 40 36.04 98.77 -134.88
N ALA A 41 35.06 98.70 -135.80
CA ALA A 41 33.66 98.42 -135.45
C ALA A 41 33.49 96.99 -134.89
N LYS A 42 34.18 95.99 -135.46
CA LYS A 42 34.21 94.62 -134.92
C LYS A 42 34.80 94.58 -133.52
N LEU A 43 35.95 95.24 -133.30
CA LEU A 43 36.58 95.33 -131.99
C LEU A 43 35.72 96.09 -130.97
N GLN A 44 34.98 97.13 -131.39
CA GLN A 44 34.04 97.83 -130.53
C GLN A 44 32.88 96.93 -130.10
N GLU A 45 32.33 96.13 -131.03
CA GLU A 45 31.28 95.17 -130.73
C GLU A 45 31.78 94.02 -129.84
N GLU A 46 32.99 93.50 -130.09
CA GLU A 46 33.62 92.51 -129.22
C GLU A 46 33.89 93.05 -127.82
N ASN A 47 34.42 94.28 -127.69
CA ASN A 47 34.63 94.92 -126.39
C ASN A 47 33.32 95.16 -125.64
N LYS A 48 32.24 95.48 -126.35
CA LYS A 48 30.91 95.61 -125.74
C LYS A 48 30.41 94.28 -125.20
N LYS A 49 30.54 93.20 -125.98
CA LYS A 49 30.20 91.83 -125.53
C LYS A 49 31.04 91.41 -124.32
N ILE A 50 32.35 91.63 -124.36
CA ILE A 50 33.25 91.33 -123.24
C ILE A 50 32.84 92.13 -121.99
N ALA A 51 32.49 93.42 -122.14
CA ALA A 51 32.05 94.24 -121.02
C ALA A 51 30.72 93.75 -120.42
N GLU A 52 29.79 93.30 -121.25
CA GLU A 52 28.52 92.68 -120.80
C GLU A 52 28.79 91.36 -120.06
N GLU A 53 29.61 90.46 -120.63
CA GLU A 53 30.01 89.21 -119.96
C GLU A 53 30.74 89.45 -118.62
N LEU A 54 31.59 90.48 -118.56
CA LEU A 54 32.33 90.82 -117.35
C LEU A 54 31.38 91.35 -116.27
N LYS A 55 30.37 92.13 -116.66
CA LYS A 55 29.31 92.59 -115.75
C LYS A 55 28.49 91.42 -115.20
N ASP A 56 28.10 90.47 -116.05
CA ASP A 56 27.35 89.29 -115.61
C ASP A 56 28.17 88.43 -114.65
N LYS A 57 29.45 88.18 -114.96
CA LYS A 57 30.38 87.49 -114.06
C LYS A 57 30.60 88.22 -112.74
N MET A 58 30.61 89.55 -112.72
CA MET A 58 30.68 90.33 -111.48
C MET A 58 29.43 90.16 -110.62
N VAL A 59 28.25 90.09 -111.23
CA VAL A 59 27.00 89.81 -110.52
C VAL A 59 27.02 88.39 -109.95
N GLU A 60 27.43 87.39 -110.75
CA GLU A 60 27.58 86.00 -110.30
C GLU A 60 28.60 85.87 -109.14
N LEU A 61 29.74 86.54 -109.23
CA LEU A 61 30.73 86.55 -108.15
C LEU A 61 30.15 87.18 -106.88
N GLY A 62 29.34 88.23 -107.02
CA GLY A 62 28.59 88.83 -105.91
C GLY A 62 27.62 87.85 -105.25
N THR A 63 26.84 87.10 -106.03
CA THR A 63 25.89 86.11 -105.49
C THR A 63 26.61 84.93 -104.83
N VAL A 64 27.70 84.43 -105.43
CA VAL A 64 28.55 83.39 -104.84
C VAL A 64 29.15 83.85 -103.51
N LYS A 65 29.63 85.10 -103.43
CA LYS A 65 30.20 85.64 -102.19
C LYS A 65 29.16 85.69 -101.06
N VAL A 66 27.94 86.14 -101.35
CA VAL A 66 26.85 86.14 -100.37
C VAL A 66 26.49 84.72 -99.92
N SER A 67 26.47 83.74 -100.83
CA SER A 67 26.24 82.34 -100.47
C SER A 67 27.35 81.80 -99.56
N LEU A 68 28.61 82.09 -99.88
CA LEU A 68 29.76 81.66 -99.09
C LEU A 68 29.73 82.22 -97.67
N ASP A 69 29.34 83.49 -97.51
CA ASP A 69 29.24 84.10 -96.18
C ASP A 69 28.09 83.48 -95.36
N LYS A 70 26.96 83.14 -95.99
CA LYS A 70 25.88 82.37 -95.33
C LYS A 70 26.32 80.97 -94.91
N ASP A 71 27.09 80.27 -95.74
CA ASP A 71 27.60 78.93 -95.42
C ASP A 71 28.58 78.97 -94.25
N LYS A 72 29.39 80.04 -94.13
CA LYS A 72 30.25 80.26 -92.95
C LYS A 72 29.44 80.49 -91.69
N GLU A 73 28.43 81.36 -91.74
CA GLU A 73 27.53 81.59 -90.59
C GLU A 73 26.81 80.31 -90.16
N MET A 74 26.34 79.51 -91.12
CA MET A 74 25.72 78.21 -90.86
C MET A 74 26.72 77.23 -90.23
N LYS A 75 27.95 77.19 -90.73
CA LYS A 75 29.02 76.35 -90.16
C LYS A 75 29.32 76.74 -88.72
N ASP A 76 29.46 78.03 -88.42
CA ASP A 76 29.76 78.51 -87.07
C ASP A 76 28.60 78.19 -86.10
N THR A 77 27.36 78.30 -86.58
CA THR A 77 26.17 77.90 -85.82
C THR A 77 26.17 76.40 -85.52
N LEU A 78 26.42 75.56 -86.52
CA LEU A 78 26.50 74.11 -86.36
C LEU A 78 27.65 73.70 -85.43
N MET A 79 28.78 74.40 -85.48
CA MET A 79 29.92 74.14 -84.61
C MET A 79 29.59 74.45 -83.14
N THR A 80 28.90 75.57 -82.91
CA THR A 80 28.39 75.92 -81.57
C THR A 80 27.40 74.88 -81.04
N GLN A 81 26.45 74.44 -81.87
CA GLN A 81 25.49 73.39 -81.51
C GLN A 81 26.18 72.05 -81.21
N LEU A 82 27.21 71.70 -81.98
CA LEU A 82 28.00 70.49 -81.76
C LEU A 82 28.72 70.52 -80.41
N ASP A 83 29.29 71.67 -80.04
CA ASP A 83 30.00 71.83 -78.77
C ASP A 83 29.02 71.82 -77.58
N GLU A 84 27.85 72.43 -77.71
CA GLU A 84 26.78 72.32 -76.71
C GLU A 84 26.30 70.87 -76.52
N LEU A 85 26.16 70.12 -77.62
CA LEU A 85 25.73 68.73 -77.57
C LEU A 85 26.78 67.83 -76.91
N LYS A 86 28.07 68.04 -77.21
CA LYS A 86 29.18 67.36 -76.52
C LYS A 86 29.18 67.66 -75.02
N ALA A 87 28.98 68.92 -74.64
CA ALA A 87 28.91 69.29 -73.24
C ALA A 87 27.71 68.65 -72.52
N LYS A 88 26.55 68.53 -73.18
CA LYS A 88 25.40 67.80 -72.64
C LYS A 88 25.66 66.29 -72.54
N TYR A 89 26.30 65.70 -73.54
CA TYR A 89 26.66 64.28 -73.52
C TYR A 89 27.60 63.96 -72.36
N GLN A 90 28.64 64.77 -72.14
CA GLN A 90 29.56 64.59 -71.02
C GLN A 90 28.83 64.65 -69.66
N LYS A 91 27.90 65.59 -69.50
CA LYS A 91 27.10 65.68 -68.26
C LYS A 91 26.24 64.44 -68.03
N PHE A 92 25.62 63.92 -69.08
CA PHE A 92 24.83 62.68 -68.97
C PHE A 92 25.70 61.47 -68.67
N GLU A 93 26.92 61.40 -69.22
CA GLU A 93 27.89 60.35 -68.90
C GLU A 93 28.30 60.40 -67.42
N ASP A 94 28.66 61.58 -66.91
CA ASP A 94 29.01 61.78 -65.50
C ASP A 94 27.83 61.44 -64.55
N GLU A 95 26.60 61.79 -64.94
CA GLU A 95 25.38 61.45 -64.18
C GLU A 95 25.10 59.94 -64.20
N ALA A 96 25.30 59.28 -65.35
CA ALA A 96 25.13 57.84 -65.48
C ALA A 96 26.15 57.07 -64.62
N GLU A 97 27.40 57.53 -64.56
CA GLU A 97 28.43 56.94 -63.71
C GLU A 97 28.09 57.09 -62.22
N LYS A 98 27.67 58.28 -61.79
CA LYS A 98 27.21 58.51 -60.41
C LYS A 98 26.01 57.64 -60.04
N LEU A 99 25.06 57.48 -60.95
CA LEU A 99 23.90 56.62 -60.73
C LEU A 99 24.31 55.15 -60.63
N LYS A 100 25.24 54.69 -61.48
CA LYS A 100 25.79 53.34 -61.43
C LYS A 100 26.46 53.04 -60.09
N ASP A 101 27.30 53.96 -59.61
CA ASP A 101 27.95 53.82 -58.30
C ASP A 101 26.93 53.83 -57.16
N SER A 102 25.92 54.69 -57.24
CA SER A 102 24.81 54.74 -56.26
C SER A 102 24.03 53.43 -56.22
N VAL A 103 23.73 52.83 -57.38
CA VAL A 103 23.04 51.54 -57.49
C VAL A 103 23.91 50.43 -56.90
N SER A 104 25.18 50.36 -57.26
CA SER A 104 26.10 49.34 -56.74
C SER A 104 26.22 49.38 -55.21
N ASN A 105 26.33 50.58 -54.64
CA ASN A 105 26.36 50.77 -53.18
C ASN A 105 25.05 50.34 -52.50
N LYS A 106 23.90 50.62 -53.12
CA LYS A 106 22.59 50.19 -52.61
C LYS A 106 22.43 48.68 -52.69
N GLU A 107 22.87 48.04 -53.77
CA GLU A 107 22.86 46.58 -53.91
C GLU A 107 23.71 45.90 -52.84
N GLN A 108 24.91 46.41 -52.58
CA GLN A 108 25.75 45.91 -51.49
C GLN A 108 25.05 46.06 -50.13
N THR A 109 24.46 47.23 -49.86
CA THR A 109 23.73 47.48 -48.61
C THR A 109 22.53 46.54 -48.45
N ILE A 110 21.78 46.29 -49.53
CA ILE A 110 20.65 45.34 -49.53
C ILE A 110 21.17 43.93 -49.22
N SER A 111 22.24 43.48 -49.87
CA SER A 111 22.83 42.17 -49.61
C SER A 111 23.28 42.00 -48.15
N GLU A 112 23.91 43.01 -47.56
CA GLU A 112 24.28 43.00 -46.14
C GLU A 112 23.06 42.95 -45.21
N LYS A 113 21.97 43.65 -45.56
CA LYS A 113 20.71 43.62 -44.79
C LYS A 113 20.00 42.27 -44.90
N ASP A 114 20.00 41.65 -46.06
CA ASP A 114 19.43 40.31 -46.26
C ASP A 114 20.20 39.26 -45.45
N GLN A 115 21.54 39.35 -45.41
CA GLN A 115 22.34 38.49 -44.53
C GLN A 115 22.04 38.71 -43.04
N GLN A 116 21.90 39.98 -42.62
CA GLN A 116 21.51 40.29 -41.23
C GLN A 116 20.12 39.77 -40.88
N LEU A 117 19.16 39.83 -41.81
CA LEU A 117 17.81 39.29 -41.63
C LEU A 117 17.85 37.76 -41.53
N ALA A 118 18.57 37.09 -42.43
CA ALA A 118 18.71 35.63 -42.40
C ALA A 118 19.31 35.12 -41.08
N GLU A 119 20.32 35.81 -40.53
CA GLU A 119 20.90 35.44 -39.23
C GLU A 119 19.92 35.70 -38.08
N LYS A 120 19.17 36.80 -38.11
CA LYS A 120 18.11 37.05 -37.12
C LYS A 120 17.01 36.00 -37.17
N ASP A 121 16.57 35.59 -38.36
CA ASP A 121 15.57 34.53 -38.52
C ASP A 121 16.07 33.19 -37.98
N LYS A 122 17.35 32.87 -38.18
CA LYS A 122 17.98 31.68 -37.60
C LYS A 122 17.99 31.73 -36.06
N VAL A 123 18.34 32.89 -35.48
CA VAL A 123 18.30 33.09 -34.02
C VAL A 123 16.88 33.00 -33.48
N ILE A 124 15.88 33.52 -34.20
CA ILE A 124 14.46 33.41 -33.83
C ILE A 124 14.05 31.93 -33.79
N ARG A 125 14.34 31.16 -34.85
CA ARG A 125 14.02 29.71 -34.89
C ARG A 125 14.65 28.95 -33.73
N GLN A 126 15.93 29.20 -33.43
CA GLN A 126 16.61 28.57 -32.29
C GLN A 126 15.97 28.93 -30.94
N LYS A 127 15.47 30.17 -30.79
CA LYS A 127 14.76 30.58 -29.58
C LYS A 127 13.38 29.94 -29.49
N ASP A 128 12.66 29.82 -30.60
CA ASP A 128 11.35 29.18 -30.65
C ASP A 128 11.45 27.70 -30.30
N GLU A 129 12.41 26.97 -30.87
CA GLU A 129 12.70 25.56 -30.51
C GLU A 129 12.99 25.42 -29.01
N LYS A 130 13.81 26.31 -28.45
CA LYS A 130 14.15 26.28 -27.01
C LYS A 130 12.97 26.64 -26.12
N LEU A 131 12.05 27.48 -26.60
CA LEU A 131 10.82 27.85 -25.90
C LEU A 131 9.85 26.67 -25.90
N GLU A 132 9.74 25.95 -27.00
CA GLU A 132 8.97 24.71 -27.11
C GLU A 132 9.48 23.64 -26.13
N GLU A 133 10.80 23.37 -26.11
CA GLU A 133 11.40 22.44 -25.13
C GLU A 133 11.13 22.84 -23.67
N LEU A 134 11.19 24.15 -23.36
CA LEU A 134 10.89 24.66 -22.03
C LEU A 134 9.42 24.48 -21.68
N ASN A 135 8.51 24.74 -22.62
CA ASN A 135 7.07 24.52 -22.41
C ASN A 135 6.75 23.05 -22.16
N GLU A 136 7.35 22.12 -22.91
CA GLU A 136 7.20 20.69 -22.66
C GLU A 136 7.68 20.29 -21.26
N LYS A 137 8.85 20.81 -20.83
CA LYS A 137 9.36 20.57 -19.47
C LYS A 137 8.44 21.13 -18.39
N VAL A 138 7.87 22.32 -18.61
CA VAL A 138 6.91 22.93 -17.68
C VAL A 138 5.64 22.08 -17.60
N LEU A 139 5.08 21.65 -18.73
CA LEU A 139 3.90 20.79 -18.74
C LEU A 139 4.14 19.47 -18.00
N ALA A 140 5.28 18.81 -18.24
CA ALA A 140 5.65 17.59 -17.53
C ALA A 140 5.79 17.81 -16.01
N GLN A 141 6.37 18.94 -15.59
CA GLN A 141 6.46 19.30 -14.17
C GLN A 141 5.08 19.59 -13.55
N VAL A 142 4.20 20.28 -14.27
CA VAL A 142 2.82 20.53 -13.84
C VAL A 142 2.07 19.22 -13.63
N SER A 143 2.15 18.28 -14.58
CA SER A 143 1.55 16.95 -14.42
C SER A 143 2.06 16.23 -13.18
N LYS A 144 3.38 16.26 -12.93
CA LYS A 144 3.98 15.66 -11.74
C LYS A 144 3.53 16.33 -10.44
N ILE A 145 3.37 17.66 -10.44
CA ILE A 145 2.83 18.40 -9.28
C ILE A 145 1.41 17.94 -9.00
N THR A 146 0.56 17.82 -10.02
CA THR A 146 -0.83 17.35 -9.86
C THR A 146 -0.86 15.93 -9.29
N GLU A 147 -0.06 15.01 -9.81
CA GLU A 147 0.04 13.64 -9.27
C GLU A 147 0.47 13.62 -7.80
N LEU A 148 1.46 14.44 -7.43
CA LEU A 148 1.91 14.55 -6.04
C LEU A 148 0.85 15.18 -5.13
N GLN A 149 0.08 16.16 -5.63
CA GLN A 149 -1.03 16.75 -4.89
C GLN A 149 -2.13 15.70 -4.61
N ASP A 150 -2.48 14.88 -5.60
CA ASP A 150 -3.45 13.79 -5.42
C ASP A 150 -2.96 12.77 -4.37
N GLN A 151 -1.68 12.38 -4.42
CA GLN A 151 -1.07 11.51 -3.41
C GLN A 151 -1.13 12.12 -2.01
N VAL A 152 -0.88 13.43 -1.87
CA VAL A 152 -0.98 14.12 -0.57
C VAL A 152 -2.41 14.11 -0.05
N ILE A 153 -3.40 14.34 -0.91
CA ILE A 153 -4.82 14.29 -0.53
C ILE A 153 -5.22 12.89 -0.04
N ASP A 154 -4.78 11.83 -0.73
CA ASP A 154 -5.07 10.45 -0.33
C ASP A 154 -4.39 10.08 1.00
N LEU A 155 -3.15 10.51 1.19
CA LEU A 155 -2.45 10.33 2.47
C LEU A 155 -3.14 11.08 3.61
N GLN A 156 -3.64 12.29 3.37
CA GLN A 156 -4.40 13.06 4.36
C GLN A 156 -5.68 12.31 4.77
N LYS A 157 -6.47 11.82 3.80
CA LYS A 157 -7.68 11.02 4.09
C LYS A 157 -7.34 9.77 4.91
N ARG A 158 -6.30 9.03 4.52
CA ARG A 158 -5.88 7.83 5.24
C ARG A 158 -5.43 8.15 6.67
N ASN A 159 -4.78 9.29 6.88
CA ASN A 159 -4.37 9.73 8.20
C ASN A 159 -5.58 10.11 9.09
N GLU A 160 -6.60 10.76 8.52
CA GLU A 160 -7.85 11.03 9.22
C GLU A 160 -8.59 9.74 9.62
N GLU A 161 -8.67 8.75 8.72
CA GLU A 161 -9.25 7.43 9.01
C GLU A 161 -8.51 6.71 10.14
N LEU A 162 -7.17 6.73 10.11
CA LEU A 162 -6.35 6.12 11.16
C LEU A 162 -6.56 6.82 12.51
N LYS A 163 -6.63 8.15 12.52
CA LYS A 163 -6.89 8.93 13.74
C LYS A 163 -8.27 8.62 14.33
N LEU A 164 -9.27 8.37 13.49
CA LEU A 164 -10.60 7.95 13.96
C LEU A 164 -10.54 6.54 14.58
N LYS A 165 -9.88 5.59 13.91
CA LYS A 165 -9.68 4.23 14.45
C LYS A 165 -8.91 4.22 15.76
N GLU A 166 -7.86 5.05 15.88
CA GLU A 166 -7.09 5.20 17.12
C GLU A 166 -7.99 5.69 18.26
N LYS A 167 -8.85 6.68 18.00
CA LYS A 167 -9.82 7.18 18.99
C LYS A 167 -10.83 6.11 19.41
N ASP A 168 -11.31 5.29 18.47
CA ASP A 168 -12.27 4.22 18.78
C ASP A 168 -11.61 3.10 19.59
N LEU A 169 -10.40 2.66 19.21
CA LEU A 169 -9.61 1.70 19.97
C LEU A 169 -9.29 2.20 21.39
N GLN A 170 -9.03 3.50 21.54
CA GLN A 170 -8.76 4.08 22.85
C GLN A 170 -9.98 4.04 23.78
N LYS A 171 -11.20 4.27 23.25
CA LYS A 171 -12.44 4.07 24.01
C LYS A 171 -12.67 2.60 24.39
N GLU A 172 -12.34 1.68 23.47
CA GLU A 172 -12.45 0.24 23.73
C GLU A 172 -11.52 -0.16 24.89
N ILE A 173 -10.27 0.31 24.88
CA ILE A 173 -9.32 0.12 25.98
C ILE A 173 -9.85 0.70 27.30
N GLU A 174 -10.40 1.92 27.30
CA GLU A 174 -10.99 2.52 28.49
C GLU A 174 -12.14 1.66 29.06
N THR A 175 -12.98 1.12 28.17
CA THR A 175 -14.11 0.27 28.55
C THR A 175 -13.61 -1.04 29.15
N THR A 176 -12.69 -1.74 28.48
CA THR A 176 -12.10 -2.99 28.97
C THR A 176 -11.34 -2.79 30.29
N ASN A 177 -10.61 -1.68 30.46
CA ASN A 177 -9.96 -1.37 31.73
C ASN A 177 -10.97 -1.13 32.86
N GLY A 178 -12.09 -0.45 32.56
CA GLY A 178 -13.18 -0.29 33.52
C GLY A 178 -13.79 -1.64 33.94
N GLU A 179 -14.02 -2.53 32.98
CA GLU A 179 -14.49 -3.91 33.26
C GLU A 179 -13.48 -4.70 34.08
N TYR A 180 -12.18 -4.59 33.77
CA TYR A 180 -11.11 -5.25 34.52
C TYR A 180 -11.05 -4.79 35.98
N GLU A 181 -11.10 -3.48 36.25
CA GLU A 181 -11.12 -2.96 37.62
C GLU A 181 -12.39 -3.37 38.37
N ALA A 182 -13.55 -3.38 37.71
CA ALA A 182 -14.79 -3.90 38.30
C ALA A 182 -14.69 -5.39 38.67
N LEU A 183 -14.08 -6.20 37.79
CA LEU A 183 -13.84 -7.62 38.04
C LEU A 183 -12.87 -7.84 39.21
N LYS A 184 -11.80 -7.06 39.28
CA LYS A 184 -10.81 -7.08 40.36
C LYS A 184 -11.41 -6.72 41.71
N VAL A 185 -12.29 -5.72 41.77
CA VAL A 185 -13.04 -5.38 42.99
C VAL A 185 -13.95 -6.55 43.40
N ARG A 186 -14.69 -7.16 42.46
CA ARG A 186 -15.49 -8.35 42.76
C ARG A 186 -14.64 -9.50 43.28
N LEU A 187 -13.50 -9.77 42.66
CA LEU A 187 -12.58 -10.82 43.10
C LEU A 187 -12.10 -10.58 44.54
N ARG A 188 -11.75 -9.34 44.88
CA ARG A 188 -11.39 -8.96 46.26
C ARG A 188 -12.55 -9.17 47.23
N ASN A 189 -13.75 -8.68 46.91
CA ASN A 189 -14.92 -8.85 47.75
C ASN A 189 -15.29 -10.33 47.95
N SER A 190 -15.19 -11.14 46.90
CA SER A 190 -15.37 -12.59 47.01
C SER A 190 -14.28 -13.23 47.85
N GLY A 191 -13.02 -12.80 47.73
CA GLY A 191 -11.91 -13.25 48.58
C GLY A 191 -12.12 -12.91 50.06
N ASP A 192 -12.55 -11.68 50.38
CA ASP A 192 -12.87 -11.25 51.74
C ASP A 192 -14.07 -12.04 52.29
N SER A 193 -15.08 -12.30 51.46
CA SER A 193 -16.21 -13.16 51.82
C SER A 193 -15.76 -14.60 52.11
N VAL A 194 -14.85 -15.16 51.30
CA VAL A 194 -14.29 -16.49 51.52
C VAL A 194 -13.45 -16.54 52.79
N LEU A 195 -12.65 -15.50 53.07
CA LEU A 195 -11.89 -15.40 54.31
C LEU A 195 -12.84 -15.34 55.51
N GLY A 196 -13.90 -14.55 55.44
CA GLY A 196 -14.95 -14.46 56.45
C GLY A 196 -15.61 -15.82 56.72
N THR A 197 -16.04 -16.53 55.67
CA THR A 197 -16.63 -17.87 55.82
C THR A 197 -15.63 -18.89 56.33
N THR A 198 -14.35 -18.78 55.97
CA THR A 198 -13.28 -19.66 56.47
C THR A 198 -13.03 -19.43 57.97
N MET A 199 -13.01 -18.17 58.42
CA MET A 199 -12.89 -17.83 59.84
C MET A 199 -14.12 -18.30 60.65
N GLU A 200 -15.33 -18.16 60.10
CA GLU A 200 -16.54 -18.73 60.71
C GLU A 200 -16.47 -20.26 60.79
N LEU A 201 -15.97 -20.92 59.74
CA LEU A 201 -15.71 -22.36 59.72
C LEU A 201 -14.69 -22.79 60.77
N GLU A 202 -13.57 -22.08 60.92
CA GLU A 202 -12.59 -22.36 61.97
C GLU A 202 -13.18 -22.17 63.36
N LYS A 203 -13.93 -21.09 63.57
CA LYS A 203 -14.63 -20.85 64.84
C LYS A 203 -15.62 -21.98 65.15
N MET A 204 -16.45 -22.35 64.17
CA MET A 204 -17.36 -23.49 64.31
C MET A 204 -16.61 -24.81 64.53
N SER A 205 -15.47 -25.03 63.85
CA SER A 205 -14.64 -26.21 64.04
C SER A 205 -14.04 -26.27 65.45
N ASN A 206 -13.62 -25.13 66.01
CA ASN A 206 -13.16 -25.04 67.38
C ASN A 206 -14.30 -25.24 68.37
N GLU A 207 -15.49 -24.67 68.12
CA GLU A 207 -16.69 -24.94 68.92
C GLU A 207 -17.09 -26.43 68.87
N ILE A 208 -16.93 -27.08 67.70
CA ILE A 208 -17.14 -28.54 67.56
C ILE A 208 -16.10 -29.28 68.38
N LYS A 209 -14.81 -28.95 68.31
CA LYS A 209 -13.76 -29.57 69.12
C LYS A 209 -14.01 -29.41 70.62
N GLU A 210 -14.37 -28.20 71.08
CA GLU A 210 -14.72 -27.97 72.48
C GLU A 210 -15.94 -28.80 72.91
N LYS A 211 -16.94 -28.91 72.03
CA LYS A 211 -18.10 -29.77 72.28
C LYS A 211 -17.74 -31.24 72.27
N ASP A 212 -16.87 -31.71 71.39
CA ASP A 212 -16.36 -33.07 71.33
C ASP A 212 -15.50 -33.39 72.57
N GLU A 213 -14.70 -32.45 73.06
CA GLU A 213 -13.98 -32.57 74.33
C GLU A 213 -14.96 -32.65 75.51
N ARG A 214 -16.04 -31.88 75.48
CA ARG A 214 -17.13 -31.97 76.46
C ARG A 214 -17.88 -33.30 76.37
N ILE A 215 -18.09 -33.81 75.17
CA ILE A 215 -18.66 -35.14 74.93
C ILE A 215 -17.70 -36.19 75.47
N ASN A 216 -16.40 -36.12 75.20
CA ASN A 216 -15.39 -37.02 75.74
C ASN A 216 -15.28 -36.93 77.28
N GLU A 217 -15.40 -35.75 77.88
CA GLU A 217 -15.51 -35.60 79.33
C GLU A 217 -16.81 -36.21 79.87
N LEU A 218 -17.93 -36.03 79.17
CA LEU A 218 -19.21 -36.63 79.52
C LEU A 218 -19.18 -38.15 79.32
N GLU A 219 -18.53 -38.67 78.30
CA GLU A 219 -18.30 -40.09 78.02
C GLU A 219 -17.28 -40.70 78.99
N SER A 220 -16.32 -39.93 79.48
CA SER A 220 -15.44 -40.30 80.59
C SER A 220 -16.24 -40.37 81.90
N LYS A 221 -17.13 -39.40 82.16
CA LYS A 221 -18.07 -39.41 83.29
C LYS A 221 -19.16 -40.49 83.16
N LEU A 222 -19.57 -40.84 81.94
CA LEU A 222 -20.52 -41.93 81.67
C LEU A 222 -19.81 -43.30 81.73
N GLY A 223 -18.57 -43.37 81.26
CA GLY A 223 -17.72 -44.55 81.29
C GLY A 223 -17.33 -44.95 82.71
N SER A 224 -17.24 -43.99 83.64
CA SER A 224 -17.12 -44.27 85.07
C SER A 224 -18.44 -44.62 85.77
N ILE A 225 -19.60 -44.48 85.10
CA ILE A 225 -20.94 -44.74 85.68
C ILE A 225 -21.62 -45.98 85.07
N LEU A 226 -21.26 -46.42 83.86
CA LEU A 226 -21.94 -47.52 83.15
C LEU A 226 -21.09 -48.78 82.92
N THR A 227 -20.09 -49.04 83.77
CA THR A 227 -19.27 -50.26 83.72
C THR A 227 -19.52 -51.20 84.91
N GLY A 228 -20.79 -51.51 85.14
CA GLY A 228 -21.27 -52.64 85.94
C GLY A 228 -22.78 -52.69 85.81
N ALA A 229 -23.41 -53.66 85.18
CA ALA A 229 -23.34 -55.10 85.44
C ALA A 229 -24.48 -55.84 84.71
N SER A 230 -25.59 -55.11 84.52
CA SER A 230 -26.88 -55.42 83.88
C SER A 230 -27.03 -55.03 82.40
N GLY A 231 -27.48 -55.89 81.46
CA GLY A 231 -27.89 -55.39 80.13
C GLY A 231 -28.92 -56.24 79.41
N PHE A 232 -29.68 -55.64 78.49
CA PHE A 232 -30.66 -56.32 77.64
C PHE A 232 -30.07 -56.65 76.26
N LEU A 233 -30.44 -57.81 75.72
CA LEU A 233 -30.08 -58.30 74.41
C LEU A 233 -31.35 -58.33 73.56
N THR A 234 -31.38 -57.51 72.51
CA THR A 234 -32.53 -57.39 71.60
C THR A 234 -32.23 -57.81 70.16
N SER A 235 -30.97 -58.16 69.87
CA SER A 235 -30.54 -58.62 68.54
C SER A 235 -29.62 -59.83 68.64
N ARG A 236 -29.72 -60.71 67.64
CA ARG A 236 -28.91 -61.93 67.53
C ARG A 236 -27.41 -61.63 67.45
N ASP A 237 -27.00 -60.62 66.69
CA ASP A 237 -25.59 -60.24 66.59
C ASP A 237 -24.99 -59.83 67.95
N LYS A 238 -25.72 -59.01 68.72
CA LYS A 238 -25.27 -58.58 70.06
C LYS A 238 -25.23 -59.74 71.05
N LEU A 239 -26.19 -60.67 70.96
CA LEU A 239 -26.17 -61.91 71.74
C LEU A 239 -24.92 -62.72 71.40
N ILE A 240 -24.62 -62.92 70.12
CA ILE A 240 -23.46 -63.68 69.64
C ILE A 240 -22.15 -63.03 70.09
N ASP A 241 -22.01 -61.72 69.93
CA ASP A 241 -20.82 -60.97 70.38
C ASP A 241 -20.60 -61.14 71.88
N LYS A 242 -21.68 -61.04 72.68
CA LYS A 242 -21.59 -61.22 74.13
C LYS A 242 -21.30 -62.67 74.52
N PHE A 243 -21.87 -63.64 73.80
CA PHE A 243 -21.57 -65.06 73.97
C PHE A 243 -20.08 -65.34 73.72
N LYS A 244 -19.52 -64.83 72.61
CA LYS A 244 -18.09 -64.95 72.28
C LYS A 244 -17.20 -64.32 73.34
N GLU A 245 -17.54 -63.11 73.75
CA GLU A 245 -16.82 -62.38 74.80
C GLU A 245 -16.80 -63.16 76.12
N MET A 246 -17.94 -63.73 76.54
CA MET A 246 -18.04 -64.49 77.80
C MET A 246 -17.35 -65.85 77.72
N VAL A 247 -17.45 -66.55 76.59
CA VAL A 247 -16.74 -67.83 76.37
C VAL A 247 -15.22 -67.58 76.41
N GLY A 248 -14.71 -66.56 75.71
CA GLY A 248 -13.28 -66.23 75.69
C GLY A 248 -12.69 -65.85 77.05
N ARG A 249 -13.53 -65.37 77.99
CA ARG A 249 -13.13 -65.02 79.37
C ARG A 249 -13.29 -66.16 80.38
N THR A 250 -13.56 -67.39 79.93
CA THR A 250 -13.78 -68.54 80.83
C THR A 250 -12.48 -68.98 81.48
N HIS A 251 -12.49 -69.13 82.80
CA HIS A 251 -11.29 -69.59 83.53
C HIS A 251 -11.45 -70.94 84.23
N ARG A 252 -12.66 -71.32 84.66
CA ARG A 252 -12.88 -72.54 85.45
C ARG A 252 -13.97 -73.43 84.89
N SER A 253 -15.13 -72.87 84.58
CA SER A 253 -16.25 -73.65 84.07
C SER A 253 -17.19 -72.83 83.23
N ILE A 254 -17.76 -73.47 82.22
CA ILE A 254 -18.83 -72.90 81.44
C ILE A 254 -19.95 -73.91 81.27
N ARG A 255 -21.17 -73.40 81.43
CA ARG A 255 -22.39 -74.14 81.17
C ARG A 255 -23.18 -73.36 80.15
N MET A 256 -23.44 -73.97 78.99
CA MET A 256 -24.21 -73.31 77.95
C MET A 256 -25.34 -74.19 77.45
N CYS A 257 -26.48 -73.55 77.18
CA CYS A 257 -27.57 -74.11 76.42
C CYS A 257 -27.67 -73.33 75.12
N ILE A 258 -27.67 -74.04 74.00
CA ILE A 258 -27.82 -73.45 72.67
C ILE A 258 -28.91 -74.20 71.91
N PRO A 259 -29.61 -73.56 70.95
CA PRO A 259 -30.69 -74.20 70.20
C PRO A 259 -30.32 -75.52 69.53
N SER A 260 -29.20 -75.54 68.81
CA SER A 260 -28.69 -76.69 68.06
C SER A 260 -27.18 -76.76 68.21
N LEU A 261 -26.62 -77.96 68.19
CA LEU A 261 -25.17 -78.13 68.33
C LEU A 261 -24.39 -77.45 67.19
N GLY A 262 -24.91 -77.47 65.96
CA GLY A 262 -24.36 -76.76 64.82
C GLY A 262 -24.23 -75.24 65.00
N ASN A 263 -24.98 -74.62 65.94
CA ASN A 263 -24.81 -73.20 66.22
C ASN A 263 -23.41 -72.88 66.76
N LEU A 264 -22.68 -73.83 67.36
CA LEU A 264 -21.29 -73.61 67.78
C LEU A 264 -20.36 -73.29 66.60
N GLU A 265 -20.59 -73.92 65.44
CA GLU A 265 -19.82 -73.64 64.23
C GLU A 265 -20.30 -72.35 63.57
N GLU A 266 -21.61 -72.17 63.46
CA GLU A 266 -22.24 -70.98 62.88
C GLU A 266 -21.73 -69.70 63.55
N ILE A 267 -21.65 -69.71 64.88
CA ILE A 267 -21.18 -68.55 65.64
C ILE A 267 -19.68 -68.62 65.96
N SER A 268 -18.92 -69.50 65.29
CA SER A 268 -17.46 -69.61 65.41
C SER A 268 -16.94 -69.83 66.84
N LEU A 269 -17.71 -70.49 67.71
CA LEU A 269 -17.30 -70.85 69.06
C LEU A 269 -16.61 -72.20 69.14
N LEU A 270 -16.79 -73.07 68.14
CA LEU A 270 -16.18 -74.40 68.14
C LEU A 270 -14.67 -74.34 68.35
N GLY A 271 -13.96 -73.46 67.63
CA GLY A 271 -12.51 -73.28 67.77
C GLY A 271 -12.11 -72.81 69.18
N THR A 272 -12.82 -71.81 69.71
CA THR A 272 -12.56 -71.28 71.07
C THR A 272 -12.71 -72.36 72.14
N ILE A 273 -13.70 -73.23 72.02
CA ILE A 273 -13.93 -74.32 72.98
C ILE A 273 -12.88 -75.43 72.82
N GLN A 274 -12.43 -75.72 71.60
CA GLN A 274 -11.36 -76.70 71.34
C GLN A 274 -10.00 -76.30 71.92
N ASP A 275 -9.76 -74.99 71.99
CA ASP A 275 -8.54 -74.38 72.52
C ASP A 275 -8.55 -74.26 74.05
N PHE A 276 -9.66 -74.60 74.72
CA PHE A 276 -9.68 -74.55 76.17
C PHE A 276 -8.69 -75.54 76.80
N PRO A 277 -7.97 -75.12 77.86
CA PRO A 277 -7.20 -76.03 78.69
C PRO A 277 -8.10 -77.15 79.25
N SER A 278 -7.57 -78.37 79.37
CA SER A 278 -8.29 -79.53 79.92
C SER A 278 -8.73 -79.37 81.38
N THR A 279 -8.33 -78.27 82.04
CA THR A 279 -8.77 -77.90 83.40
C THR A 279 -10.13 -77.21 83.43
N ILE A 280 -10.62 -76.69 82.30
CA ILE A 280 -11.91 -76.00 82.23
C ILE A 280 -13.03 -77.02 82.05
N VAL A 281 -14.03 -76.98 82.92
CA VAL A 281 -15.19 -77.85 82.82
C VAL A 281 -16.22 -77.23 81.88
N VAL A 282 -16.43 -77.84 80.71
CA VAL A 282 -17.40 -77.39 79.72
C VAL A 282 -18.60 -78.33 79.70
N ASN A 283 -19.79 -77.78 79.91
CA ASN A 283 -21.04 -78.53 79.74
C ASN A 283 -21.92 -77.82 78.71
N ILE A 284 -22.35 -78.55 77.69
CA ILE A 284 -23.16 -78.03 76.59
C ILE A 284 -24.47 -78.83 76.56
N ALA A 285 -25.58 -78.11 76.62
CA ALA A 285 -26.90 -78.65 76.36
C ALA A 285 -27.40 -78.11 75.01
N ALA A 286 -27.84 -78.98 74.12
CA ALA A 286 -28.32 -78.59 72.80
C ALA A 286 -29.18 -79.69 72.17
N ASP A 287 -29.94 -79.35 71.13
CA ASP A 287 -30.45 -80.35 70.21
C ASP A 287 -29.29 -80.87 69.35
N VAL A 288 -29.05 -82.19 69.36
CA VAL A 288 -28.00 -82.82 68.56
C VAL A 288 -28.63 -83.66 67.44
N PRO A 289 -28.86 -83.06 66.25
CA PRO A 289 -29.29 -83.82 65.09
C PRO A 289 -28.16 -84.74 64.59
N PRO A 290 -28.47 -85.82 63.84
CA PRO A 290 -27.46 -86.74 63.31
C PRO A 290 -26.38 -86.07 62.44
N THR A 291 -26.67 -84.91 61.84
CA THR A 291 -25.73 -84.13 61.04
C THR A 291 -24.56 -83.58 61.87
N ASP A 292 -24.78 -83.36 63.17
CA ASP A 292 -23.85 -82.63 64.05
C ASP A 292 -23.02 -83.60 64.92
N GLU A 293 -23.11 -84.92 64.70
CA GLU A 293 -22.35 -85.94 65.43
C GLU A 293 -20.83 -85.70 65.37
N HIS A 294 -20.35 -85.13 64.27
CA HIS A 294 -18.93 -84.79 64.11
C HIS A 294 -18.44 -83.76 65.15
N ILE A 295 -19.31 -82.81 65.57
CA ILE A 295 -18.99 -81.83 66.62
C ILE A 295 -18.83 -82.55 67.97
N LEU A 296 -19.70 -83.53 68.27
CA LEU A 296 -19.56 -84.37 69.46
C LEU A 296 -18.24 -85.15 69.44
N MET A 297 -17.89 -85.77 68.31
CA MET A 297 -16.65 -86.54 68.18
C MET A 297 -15.40 -85.66 68.35
N ASN A 298 -15.46 -84.38 67.95
CA ASN A 298 -14.36 -83.45 68.11
C ASN A 298 -14.19 -82.95 69.56
N LEU A 299 -15.30 -82.72 70.28
CA LEU A 299 -15.29 -82.09 71.60
C LEU A 299 -15.29 -83.09 72.77
N LYS A 300 -15.87 -84.29 72.63
CA LYS A 300 -15.87 -85.31 73.70
C LYS A 300 -14.45 -85.68 74.18
N PRO A 301 -13.44 -85.89 73.30
CA PRO A 301 -12.06 -86.17 73.74
C PRO A 301 -11.42 -85.04 74.54
N LYS A 302 -11.93 -83.81 74.43
CA LYS A 302 -11.47 -82.63 75.19
C LYS A 302 -12.11 -82.53 76.58
N GLY A 303 -12.97 -83.49 76.96
CA GLY A 303 -13.64 -83.51 78.25
C GLY A 303 -14.91 -82.65 78.31
N VAL A 304 -15.47 -82.27 77.16
CA VAL A 304 -16.76 -81.55 77.09
C VAL A 304 -17.91 -82.53 77.33
N ASN A 305 -18.78 -82.20 78.28
CA ASN A 305 -19.97 -82.98 78.57
C ASN A 305 -21.17 -82.48 77.76
N PHE A 306 -21.92 -83.40 77.17
CA PHE A 306 -23.09 -83.09 76.36
C PHE A 306 -24.39 -83.58 76.99
N THR A 307 -25.42 -82.77 76.85
CA THR A 307 -26.79 -83.11 77.22
C THR A 307 -27.71 -82.83 76.03
N GLN A 308 -28.42 -83.85 75.54
CA GLN A 308 -29.51 -83.69 74.57
C GLN A 308 -30.63 -82.90 75.22
N PHE A 309 -30.97 -81.75 74.63
CA PHE A 309 -32.07 -80.91 75.08
C PHE A 309 -32.81 -80.37 73.86
N ASP A 310 -34.09 -80.69 73.76
CA ASP A 310 -34.91 -80.52 72.54
C ASP A 310 -35.49 -79.10 72.36
N GLN A 311 -35.22 -78.18 73.29
CA GLN A 311 -35.72 -76.80 73.20
C GLN A 311 -34.79 -75.93 72.36
N LYS A 312 -35.27 -75.57 71.16
CA LYS A 312 -34.53 -74.80 70.15
C LYS A 312 -34.67 -73.28 70.28
N ASP A 313 -35.31 -72.79 71.33
CA ASP A 313 -35.62 -71.37 71.51
C ASP A 313 -34.73 -70.70 72.56
N ARG A 314 -33.75 -71.42 73.14
CA ARG A 314 -33.03 -70.94 74.33
C ARG A 314 -31.53 -70.81 74.13
N TRP A 315 -31.05 -69.63 74.51
CA TRP A 315 -29.65 -69.31 74.66
C TRP A 315 -29.36 -69.06 76.13
N VAL A 316 -28.59 -69.94 76.75
CA VAL A 316 -28.16 -69.78 78.13
C VAL A 316 -26.66 -69.91 78.19
N LEU A 317 -26.01 -69.03 78.95
CA LEU A 317 -24.60 -69.18 79.28
C LEU A 317 -24.42 -68.84 80.76
N ASN A 318 -23.68 -69.67 81.47
CA ASN A 318 -23.20 -69.36 82.80
C ASN A 318 -21.70 -69.59 82.82
N ARG A 319 -20.94 -68.51 83.03
CA ARG A 319 -19.48 -68.51 83.08
C ARG A 319 -19.05 -68.39 84.53
N ASP A 320 -18.28 -69.38 84.99
CA ASP A 320 -17.65 -69.45 86.31
C ASP A 320 -18.59 -69.27 87.52
N GLY A 321 -19.92 -69.24 87.34
CA GLY A 321 -20.86 -68.84 88.38
C GLY A 321 -20.85 -67.34 88.69
N GLU A 322 -20.26 -66.53 87.82
CA GLU A 322 -20.08 -65.08 88.02
C GLU A 322 -20.84 -64.24 87.00
N GLU A 323 -21.04 -64.77 85.78
CA GLU A 323 -21.77 -64.08 84.73
C GLU A 323 -22.79 -65.03 84.07
N LEU A 324 -23.96 -64.49 83.75
CA LEU A 324 -25.02 -65.20 83.05
C LEU A 324 -25.46 -64.48 81.78
N ILE A 325 -25.87 -65.25 80.78
CA ILE A 325 -26.71 -64.83 79.68
C ILE A 325 -27.94 -65.73 79.68
N ILE A 326 -29.12 -65.15 79.56
CA ILE A 326 -30.35 -65.87 79.24
C ILE A 326 -31.09 -65.09 78.18
N ALA A 327 -31.33 -65.73 77.05
CA ALA A 327 -32.08 -65.15 75.96
C ALA A 327 -33.01 -66.19 75.34
N LEU A 328 -34.17 -65.71 74.89
CA LEU A 328 -35.13 -66.47 74.13
C LEU A 328 -35.11 -65.99 72.68
N GLU A 329 -35.07 -66.95 71.77
CA GLU A 329 -35.18 -66.74 70.33
C GLU A 329 -36.61 -67.08 69.90
N LYS A 330 -37.29 -66.10 69.31
CA LYS A 330 -38.63 -66.30 68.76
C LYS A 330 -38.55 -66.82 67.33
N ASP A 331 -39.66 -67.36 66.82
CA ASP A 331 -39.76 -67.88 65.44
C ASP A 331 -39.45 -66.83 64.36
N ASP A 332 -39.54 -65.53 64.67
CA ASP A 332 -39.18 -64.42 63.78
C ASP A 332 -37.67 -64.06 63.79
N GLY A 333 -36.86 -64.82 64.54
CA GLY A 333 -35.42 -64.59 64.71
C GLY A 333 -35.09 -63.42 65.65
N SER A 334 -36.10 -62.79 66.27
CA SER A 334 -35.87 -61.77 67.29
C SER A 334 -35.40 -62.41 68.60
N ILE A 335 -34.39 -61.79 69.20
CA ILE A 335 -33.87 -62.20 70.50
C ILE A 335 -34.42 -61.26 71.56
N ILE A 336 -34.91 -61.84 72.65
CA ILE A 336 -35.15 -61.10 73.89
C ILE A 336 -34.39 -61.80 75.00
N GLY A 337 -33.36 -61.14 75.50
CA GLY A 337 -32.55 -61.68 76.57
C GLY A 337 -31.96 -60.61 77.45
N LEU A 338 -31.24 -61.08 78.46
CA LEU A 338 -30.41 -60.26 79.31
C LEU A 338 -29.10 -60.97 79.57
N TYR A 339 -28.09 -60.17 79.89
CA TYR A 339 -26.86 -60.65 80.51
C TYR A 339 -26.68 -59.92 81.83
N SER A 340 -26.07 -60.59 82.79
CA SER A 340 -25.81 -60.02 84.10
C SER A 340 -24.61 -60.66 84.77
N ASN A 341 -23.84 -59.87 85.53
CA ASN A 341 -22.89 -60.35 86.52
C ASN A 341 -23.36 -60.04 87.97
N GLU A 342 -24.62 -59.62 88.13
CA GLU A 342 -25.19 -59.34 89.44
C GLU A 342 -25.55 -60.65 90.15
N GLN A 343 -24.88 -60.92 91.27
CA GLN A 343 -25.03 -62.17 92.04
C GLN A 343 -26.49 -62.53 92.39
N LYS A 344 -27.35 -61.52 92.61
CA LYS A 344 -28.79 -61.74 92.84
C LYS A 344 -29.49 -62.32 91.62
N LEU A 345 -29.22 -61.79 90.43
CA LEU A 345 -29.80 -62.29 89.18
C LEU A 345 -29.24 -63.68 88.85
N LEU A 346 -27.96 -63.93 89.09
CA LEU A 346 -27.39 -65.28 88.98
C LEU A 346 -28.11 -66.27 89.88
N SER A 347 -28.33 -65.93 91.15
CA SER A 347 -29.05 -66.81 92.09
C SER A 347 -30.52 -67.02 91.71
N MET A 348 -31.20 -65.98 91.23
CA MET A 348 -32.60 -66.02 90.82
C MET A 348 -32.81 -66.89 89.58
N PHE A 349 -31.90 -66.77 88.61
CA PHE A 349 -32.00 -67.49 87.34
C PHE A 349 -31.31 -68.85 87.36
N ASN A 350 -30.64 -69.24 88.45
CA ASN A 350 -29.95 -70.53 88.54
C ASN A 350 -30.86 -71.72 88.19
N SER A 351 -32.14 -71.69 88.61
CA SER A 351 -33.11 -72.73 88.25
C SER A 351 -33.38 -72.80 86.73
N ALA A 352 -33.49 -71.66 86.06
CA ALA A 352 -33.68 -71.58 84.61
C ALA A 352 -32.41 -72.01 83.85
N ILE A 353 -31.25 -71.65 84.38
CA ILE A 353 -29.96 -72.11 83.86
C ILE A 353 -29.86 -73.62 83.98
N MET A 354 -30.21 -74.20 85.13
CA MET A 354 -30.06 -75.64 85.37
C MET A 354 -31.07 -76.52 84.62
N GLU A 355 -32.17 -75.96 84.11
CA GLU A 355 -33.26 -76.70 83.46
C GLU A 355 -32.79 -77.70 82.38
N PRO A 356 -31.90 -77.34 81.43
CA PRO A 356 -31.44 -78.25 80.39
C PRO A 356 -30.72 -79.49 80.93
N TRP A 357 -30.00 -79.34 82.05
CA TRP A 357 -29.28 -80.46 82.68
C TRP A 357 -30.17 -81.32 83.59
N VAL A 358 -31.34 -80.83 83.99
CA VAL A 358 -32.32 -81.57 84.77
C VAL A 358 -33.28 -82.35 83.87
N LYS A 359 -33.72 -81.73 82.76
CA LYS A 359 -34.70 -82.34 81.83
C LYS A 359 -34.05 -83.08 80.65
N GLY A 360 -32.85 -82.68 80.25
CA GLY A 360 -32.16 -83.27 79.11
C GLY A 360 -31.50 -84.62 79.41
N MET A 361 -31.15 -85.35 78.35
CA MET A 361 -30.54 -86.68 78.43
C MET A 361 -29.03 -86.57 78.17
N LYS A 362 -28.17 -87.04 79.07
CA LYS A 362 -26.71 -87.04 78.84
C LYS A 362 -26.35 -87.96 77.67
N ILE A 363 -25.49 -87.46 76.76
CA ILE A 363 -25.05 -88.17 75.54
C ILE A 363 -23.58 -88.56 75.61
#